data_AF-A0A1M3KZ28-F1
#
_entry.id   AF-A0A1M3KZ28-F1
#
_cell.length_a   1.000
_cell.length_b   1.000
_cell.length_c   1.000
_cell.angle_alpha   90.00
_cell.angle_beta   90.00
_cell.angle_gamma   90.00
#
_symmetry.space_group_name_H-M   'P 1'
#
loop_
_entity.id
_entity.type
_entity.pdbx_description
1 polymer ?
#
loop_
_entity_poly.entity_id
_entity_poly.type
_entity_poly.pdbx_seq_one_letter_code
_entity_poly.pdbx_strand_id
1 'polypeptide(L)' 'MAKKKSLGSALVVILISSVLCVLLTVAAAIITGEMLYLVAALLFLISGVSGIWVVRNLDRKINGPRA' A
#
# COMPACT_ATOMS: atom_id res chain seq x y z
N MET A 1 12.01 -16.33 17.03
CA MET A 1 11.30 -15.10 17.48
C MET A 1 11.41 -13.90 16.52
N ALA A 2 12.21 -13.93 15.45
CA ALA A 2 12.43 -12.77 14.54
C ALA A 2 11.31 -12.49 13.51
N LYS A 3 10.49 -13.49 13.13
CA LYS A 3 9.46 -13.35 12.07
C LYS A 3 8.32 -12.36 12.40
N LYS A 4 7.94 -12.24 13.68
CA LYS A 4 6.78 -11.41 14.11
C LYS A 4 7.01 -9.90 13.94
N LYS A 5 8.25 -9.42 14.05
CA LYS A 5 8.59 -7.98 13.93
C LYS A 5 8.68 -7.54 12.46
N SER A 6 8.98 -8.46 11.54
CA SER A 6 9.18 -8.19 10.11
C SER A 6 7.87 -7.93 9.35
N LEU A 7 6.78 -8.66 9.63
CA LEU A 7 5.53 -8.54 8.86
C LEU A 7 4.79 -7.22 9.11
N GLY A 8 4.71 -6.79 10.37
CA GLY A 8 4.10 -5.50 10.73
C GLY A 8 4.92 -4.32 10.19
N SER A 9 6.25 -4.41 10.27
CA SER A 9 7.14 -3.41 9.67
C SER A 9 7.02 -3.37 8.14
N ALA A 10 6.91 -4.52 7.48
CA ALA A 10 6.70 -4.60 6.03
C ALA A 10 5.34 -4.00 5.62
N LEU A 11 4.27 -4.26 6.38
CA LEU A 11 2.97 -3.63 6.15
C LEU A 11 3.07 -2.10 6.17
N VAL A 12 3.72 -1.55 7.20
CA VAL A 12 3.87 -0.11 7.38
C VAL A 12 4.68 0.50 6.24
N VAL A 13 5.76 -0.15 5.81
CA VAL A 13 6.55 0.29 4.65
C VAL A 13 5.73 0.27 3.37
N ILE A 14 5.00 -0.83 3.09
CA ILE A 14 4.13 -0.93 1.90
C ILE A 14 3.08 0.19 1.92
N LEU A 15 2.48 0.45 3.08
CA LEU A 15 1.45 1.48 3.23
C LEU A 15 2.03 2.88 2.96
N ILE A 16 3.16 3.21 3.57
CA ILE A 16 3.84 4.49 3.41
C ILE A 16 4.28 4.68 1.95
N SER A 17 4.90 3.67 1.34
CA SER A 17 5.32 3.71 -0.07
C SER A 17 4.14 3.87 -1.03
N SER A 18 3.01 3.21 -0.75
CA SER A 18 1.80 3.33 -1.57
C SER A 18 1.20 4.73 -1.49
N VAL A 19 1.10 5.29 -0.28
CA VAL A 19 0.61 6.66 -0.06
C VAL A 19 1.51 7.69 -0.73
N LEU A 20 2.83 7.54 -0.61
CA LEU A 20 3.80 8.40 -1.30
C LEU A 20 3.65 8.33 -2.82
N CYS A 21 3.51 7.14 -3.39
CA CYS A 21 3.30 6.98 -4.84
C CYS A 21 2.02 7.70 -5.30
N VAL A 22 0.92 7.56 -4.56
CA VAL A 22 -0.35 8.26 -4.86
C VAL A 22 -0.15 9.78 -4.81
N LEU A 23 0.47 10.31 -3.75
CA LEU A 23 0.70 11.76 -3.63
C LEU A 23 1.56 12.31 -4.76
N LEU A 24 2.63 11.60 -5.13
CA LEU A 24 3.52 12.01 -6.22
C LEU A 24 2.82 11.95 -7.58
N THR A 25 2.01 10.92 -7.85
CA THR A 25 1.25 10.83 -9.11
C THR A 25 0.15 11.87 -9.20
N VAL A 26 -0.55 12.18 -8.10
CA VAL A 26 -1.53 13.28 -8.07
C VAL A 26 -0.86 14.64 -8.29
N ALA A 27 0.28 14.90 -7.64
CA ALA A 27 1.03 16.13 -7.87
C ALA A 27 1.51 16.25 -9.33
N ALA A 28 2.00 15.14 -9.91
CA ALA A 28 2.39 15.09 -11.32
C ALA A 28 1.20 15.39 -12.25
N ALA A 29 0.01 14.85 -11.94
CA ALA A 29 -1.22 15.11 -12.71
C ALA A 29 -1.58 16.61 -12.72
N ILE A 30 -1.46 17.27 -11.57
CA ILE A 30 -1.76 18.71 -11.44
C ILE A 30 -0.74 19.54 -12.23
N ILE A 31 0.54 19.18 -12.18
CA ILE A 31 1.61 19.93 -12.86
C ILE A 31 1.54 19.75 -14.38
N THR A 32 1.28 18.53 -14.85
CA THR A 32 1.27 18.21 -16.29
C THR A 32 -0.08 18.44 -16.97
N GLY A 33 -1.18 18.50 -16.21
CA GLY A 33 -2.54 18.58 -16.75
C GLY A 33 -3.05 17.28 -17.39
N GLU A 34 -2.25 16.21 -17.32
CA GLU A 34 -2.54 14.93 -17.97
C GLU A 34 -3.41 14.03 -17.07
N MET A 35 -4.64 13.78 -17.53
CA MET A 35 -5.63 12.95 -16.82
C MET A 35 -5.16 11.49 -16.62
N LEU A 36 -4.21 11.01 -17.43
CA LEU A 36 -3.60 9.68 -17.29
C LEU A 36 -2.95 9.47 -15.92
N TYR A 37 -2.37 10.50 -15.33
CA TYR A 37 -1.76 10.41 -14.00
C TYR A 37 -2.80 10.28 -12.88
N LEU A 38 -4.01 10.82 -13.06
CA LEU A 38 -5.12 10.59 -12.12
C LEU A 38 -5.60 9.13 -12.18
N VAL A 39 -5.67 8.55 -13.38
CA VAL A 39 -5.98 7.11 -13.53
C VAL A 39 -4.91 6.25 -12.87
N ALA A 40 -3.63 6.58 -13.07
CA ALA A 40 -2.52 5.91 -12.40
C ALA A 40 -2.60 6.02 -10.86
N ALA A 41 -2.91 7.21 -10.33
CA ALA A 41 -3.10 7.42 -8.89
C ALA A 41 -4.23 6.54 -8.33
N LEU A 42 -5.32 6.39 -9.07
CA LEU A 42 -6.46 5.54 -8.70
C LEU A 42 -6.06 4.06 -8.67
N LEU A 43 -5.27 3.59 -9.64
CA LEU A 43 -4.70 2.24 -9.66
C LEU A 43 -3.75 2.00 -8.48
N PHE A 44 -2.90 2.97 -8.14
CA PHE A 44 -2.04 2.88 -6.95
C PHE A 44 -2.85 2.79 -5.66
N LEU A 45 -3.96 3.50 -5.58
CA LEU A 45 -4.85 3.46 -4.41
C LEU A 45 -5.48 2.08 -4.22
N ILE A 46 -5.96 1.46 -5.31
CA ILE A 46 -6.47 0.08 -5.31
C ILE A 46 -5.35 -0.91 -4.91
N SER A 47 -4.15 -0.74 -5.48
CA SER A 47 -2.98 -1.56 -5.16
C SER A 47 -2.63 -1.48 -3.67
N GLY A 48 -2.62 -0.29 -3.08
CA GLY A 48 -2.39 -0.09 -1.65
C GLY A 48 -3.42 -0.82 -0.77
N VAL A 49 -4.71 -0.72 -1.09
CA VAL A 49 -5.79 -1.42 -0.36
C VAL A 49 -5.63 -2.94 -0.47
N SER A 50 -5.33 -3.44 -1.67
CA SER A 50 -5.09 -4.88 -1.89
C SER A 50 -3.84 -5.38 -1.14
N GLY A 51 -2.79 -4.56 -1.05
CA GLY A 51 -1.59 -4.84 -0.24
C GLY A 51 -1.92 -5.01 1.25
N ILE A 52 -2.78 -4.15 1.82
CA ILE A 52 -3.26 -4.29 3.20
C ILE A 52 -3.96 -5.63 3.39
N TRP A 53 -4.84 -6.00 2.46
CA TRP A 53 -5.59 -7.25 2.53
C TRP A 53 -4.67 -8.48 2.47
N VAL A 54 -3.71 -8.49 1.54
CA VAL A 54 -2.74 -9.59 1.40
C VAL A 54 -1.93 -9.76 2.67
N VAL A 55 -1.39 -8.67 3.23
CA VAL A 55 -0.55 -8.78 4.43
C VAL A 55 -1.38 -9.15 5.66
N ARG A 56 -2.62 -8.66 5.80
CA ARG A 56 -3.54 -9.13 6.85
C ARG A 56 -3.87 -10.62 6.71
N ASN A 57 -4.07 -11.10 5.50
CA ASN A 57 -4.30 -12.51 5.23
C ASN A 57 -3.05 -13.36 5.55
N LEU A 58 -1.87 -12.86 5.21
CA LEU A 58 -0.59 -13.50 5.52
C LEU A 58 -0.32 -13.53 7.03
N ASP A 59 -0.61 -12.43 7.74
CA ASP A 59 -0.51 -12.35 9.20
C ASP A 59 -1.45 -13.35 9.88
N ARG A 60 -2.71 -13.47 9.44
CA ARG A 60 -3.65 -14.48 9.93
C ARG A 60 -3.13 -15.90 9.72
N LYS A 61 -2.51 -16.20 8.57
CA LYS A 61 -1.93 -17.53 8.29
C LYS A 61 -0.69 -17.83 9.13
N ILE A 62 0.12 -16.82 9.45
CA ILE A 62 1.40 -16.99 10.16
C ILE A 62 1.21 -16.93 11.69
N ASN A 63 0.33 -16.07 12.18
CA ASN A 63 0.15 -15.79 13.61
C ASN A 63 -1.18 -16.32 14.18
N GLY A 64 -2.05 -16.91 13.36
CA GLY A 64 -3.42 -17.26 13.74
C GLY A 64 -4.35 -16.04 13.75
N PRO A 65 -5.68 -16.25 13.81
CA PRO A 65 -6.63 -15.15 13.91
C PRO A 65 -6.40 -14.39 15.22
N ARG A 66 -5.96 -13.13 15.14
CA ARG A 66 -6.02 -12.20 16.26
C ARG A 66 -7.43 -11.62 16.31
N ALA A 67 -8.10 -11.86 17.45
CA ALA A 67 -9.42 -11.33 17.79
C ALA A 67 -9.43 -9.79 17.74
#